data_AF-A0A7X6A766-F1
#
_entry.id   AF-A0A7X6A766-F1
#
_cell.length_a   1.000
_cell.length_b   1.000
_cell.length_c   1.000
_cell.angle_alpha   90.00
_cell.angle_beta   90.00
_cell.angle_gamma   90.00
#
_symmetry.space_group_name_H-M   'P 1'
#
loop_
_entity.id
_entity.type
_entity.pdbx_description
1 polymer ?
#
loop_
_entity_poly.entity_id
_entity_poly.type
_entity_poly.pdbx_seq_one_letter_code
_entity_poly.pdbx_strand_id
1 'polypeptide(L)'
;MLLAAVYDALFAVAILFFPAPSAGLLRLELPDDLVYLRFNGVFLLMLAAMYLLAAADPRRYRGIVIVAVLGRFAGFVYLGTVWFGGGSATFLGLALADLFFSILHAVLWLRARS
;
A
#
# COMPACT_ATOMS: atom_id res chain seq x y z
N MET A 1 2.79 -10.35 4.48
CA MET A 1 1.33 -10.15 4.55
C MET A 1 0.92 -9.39 5.80
N LEU A 2 1.12 -9.90 7.02
CA LEU A 2 0.72 -9.18 8.25
C LEU A 2 1.29 -7.75 8.33
N LEU A 3 2.59 -7.56 8.07
CA LEU A 3 3.20 -6.24 8.08
C LEU A 3 2.56 -5.27 7.08
N ALA A 4 2.21 -5.77 5.89
CA ALA A 4 1.53 -4.97 4.87
C ALA A 4 0.10 -4.62 5.28
N ALA A 5 -0.59 -5.54 5.96
CA ALA A 5 -1.91 -5.28 6.52
C ALA A 5 -1.88 -4.15 7.57
N VAL A 6 -0.90 -4.20 8.48
CA VAL A 6 -0.70 -3.13 9.48
C VAL A 6 -0.35 -1.82 8.79
N TYR A 7 0.55 -1.83 7.82
CA TYR A 7 0.93 -0.65 7.04
C TYR A 7 -0.29 0.01 6.37
N ASP A 8 -1.10 -0.79 5.66
CA ASP A 8 -2.30 -0.28 4.99
C ASP A 8 -3.37 0.19 5.97
N ALA A 9 -3.58 -0.53 7.08
CA ALA A 9 -4.52 -0.10 8.12
C ALA A 9 -4.12 1.23 8.76
N LEU A 10 -2.82 1.45 9.01
CA LEU A 10 -2.33 2.72 9.55
C LEU A 10 -2.56 3.87 8.55
N PHE A 11 -2.23 3.67 7.28
CA PHE A 11 -2.51 4.67 6.24
C PHE A 11 -4.01 4.91 6.06
N ALA A 12 -4.82 3.87 6.10
CA ALA A 12 -6.27 3.96 6.00
C ALA A 12 -6.85 4.81 7.14
N VAL A 13 -6.47 4.53 8.39
CA VAL A 13 -6.91 5.29 9.57
C VAL A 13 -6.44 6.74 9.49
N ALA A 14 -5.19 6.97 9.12
CA ALA A 14 -4.62 8.30 8.94
C ALA A 14 -5.43 9.11 7.91
N ILE A 15 -5.72 8.52 6.75
CA ILE A 15 -6.45 9.18 5.66
C ILE A 15 -7.93 9.42 6.01
N LEU A 16 -8.59 8.46 6.66
CA LEU A 16 -10.02 8.54 6.97
C LEU A 16 -10.31 9.59 8.06
N PHE A 17 -9.51 9.59 9.12
CA PHE A 17 -9.79 10.35 10.33
C PHE A 17 -8.90 11.59 10.51
N PHE A 18 -7.70 11.60 9.90
CA PHE A 18 -6.71 12.66 10.09
C PHE A 18 -6.11 13.19 8.77
N PRO A 19 -6.90 13.47 7.71
CA PRO A 19 -6.37 13.77 6.37
C PRO A 19 -5.43 14.98 6.34
N ALA A 20 -5.78 16.09 7.00
CA ALA A 20 -4.94 17.28 7.01
C ALA A 20 -3.62 17.09 7.80
N PRO A 21 -3.63 16.57 9.05
CA PRO A 21 -2.39 16.22 9.74
C PRO A 21 -1.49 15.25 8.97
N SER A 22 -2.08 14.22 8.35
CA SER A 22 -1.34 13.22 7.59
C SER A 22 -0.73 13.79 6.32
N ALA A 23 -1.47 14.61 5.57
CA ALA A 23 -0.95 15.32 4.40
C ALA A 23 0.19 16.27 4.79
N GLY A 24 0.03 17.03 5.89
CA GLY A 24 1.06 17.93 6.42
C GLY A 24 2.34 17.20 6.81
N LEU A 25 2.23 16.06 7.52
CA LEU A 25 3.37 15.21 7.88
C LEU A 25 4.13 14.72 6.64
N LEU A 26 3.38 14.32 5.62
CA LEU A 26 3.92 13.82 4.35
C LEU A 26 4.33 14.94 3.38
N ARG A 27 4.13 16.20 3.74
CA ARG A 27 4.34 17.38 2.87
C ARG A 27 3.66 17.20 1.51
N LEU A 28 2.41 16.73 1.55
CA LEU A 28 1.55 16.57 0.39
C LEU A 28 0.44 17.61 0.44
N GLU A 29 0.03 18.07 -0.74
CA GLU A 29 -1.15 18.92 -0.89
C GLU A 29 -2.40 18.09 -0.63
N LEU A 30 -3.35 18.69 0.09
CA LEU A 30 -4.65 18.09 0.33
C LEU A 30 -5.57 18.45 -0.83
N PRO A 31 -6.28 17.49 -1.46
CA PRO A 31 -7.24 17.82 -2.50
C PRO A 31 -8.42 18.60 -1.91
N ASP A 32 -9.04 19.46 -2.73
CA ASP A 32 -10.20 20.25 -2.34
C ASP A 32 -11.39 19.35 -1.93
N ASP A 33 -11.57 18.23 -2.65
CA ASP A 33 -12.56 17.20 -2.32
C ASP A 33 -11.90 15.98 -1.67
N LEU A 34 -12.28 15.73 -0.41
CA LEU A 34 -11.75 14.62 0.39
C LEU A 34 -12.45 13.29 0.12
N VAL A 35 -13.54 13.25 -0.66
CA VAL A 35 -14.32 12.02 -0.89
C VAL A 35 -13.43 10.92 -1.49
N TYR A 36 -12.68 11.23 -2.55
CA TYR A 36 -11.80 10.24 -3.19
C TYR A 36 -10.64 9.82 -2.29
N LEU A 37 -10.08 10.77 -1.54
CA LEU A 37 -9.02 10.49 -0.58
C LEU A 37 -9.52 9.51 0.50
N ARG A 38 -10.69 9.79 1.09
CA ARG A 38 -11.32 8.90 2.09
C ARG A 38 -11.74 7.56 1.50
N PHE A 39 -12.23 7.54 0.27
CA PHE A 39 -12.57 6.30 -0.43
C PHE A 39 -11.35 5.40 -0.62
N ASN A 40 -10.18 5.98 -0.97
CA ASN A 40 -8.91 5.26 -0.96
C ASN A 40 -8.56 4.72 0.43
N GLY A 41 -8.86 5.48 1.50
CA GLY A 41 -8.74 5.00 2.88
C GLY A 41 -9.58 3.75 3.15
N VAL A 42 -10.84 3.72 2.71
CA VAL A 42 -11.71 2.52 2.82
C VAL A 42 -11.11 1.35 2.03
N PHE A 43 -10.62 1.60 0.82
CA PHE A 43 -10.00 0.58 -0.02
C PHE A 43 -8.75 -0.02 0.63
N LEU A 44 -7.89 0.80 1.25
CA LEU A 44 -6.73 0.34 2.01
C LEU A 44 -7.13 -0.53 3.20
N LEU A 45 -8.23 -0.19 3.90
CA LEU A 45 -8.75 -0.98 5.01
C LEU A 45 -9.26 -2.35 4.54
N MET A 46 -9.91 -2.40 3.37
CA MET A 46 -10.30 -3.65 2.72
C MET A 46 -9.08 -4.49 2.31
N LEU A 47 -8.06 -3.87 1.72
CA LEU A 47 -6.80 -4.56 1.36
C LEU A 47 -6.10 -5.11 2.61
N ALA A 48 -6.06 -4.35 3.71
CA ALA A 48 -5.51 -4.81 4.97
C ALA A 48 -6.22 -6.08 5.46
N ALA A 49 -7.56 -6.11 5.43
CA ALA A 49 -8.33 -7.30 5.78
C ALA A 49 -8.02 -8.49 4.86
N MET A 50 -7.91 -8.27 3.54
CA MET A 50 -7.52 -9.31 2.58
C MET A 50 -6.10 -9.84 2.86
N TYR A 51 -5.17 -8.97 3.24
CA TYR A 51 -3.81 -9.38 3.61
C TYR A 51 -3.77 -10.16 4.92
N LEU A 52 -4.69 -9.91 5.87
CA LEU A 52 -4.83 -10.75 7.06
C LEU A 52 -5.27 -12.18 6.69
N LEU A 53 -6.23 -12.32 5.76
CA LEU A 53 -6.62 -13.64 5.24
C LEU A 53 -5.43 -14.35 4.58
N ALA A 54 -4.71 -13.65 3.71
CA ALA A 54 -3.52 -14.18 3.05
C ALA A 54 -2.36 -14.46 4.01
N ALA A 55 -2.27 -13.77 5.16
CA ALA A 55 -1.30 -14.05 6.20
C ALA A 55 -1.61 -15.35 6.95
N ALA A 56 -2.90 -15.65 7.16
CA ALA A 56 -3.35 -16.84 7.87
C ALA A 56 -3.15 -18.13 7.04
N ASP A 57 -3.46 -18.09 5.74
CA ASP A 57 -3.23 -19.22 4.83
C ASP A 57 -2.82 -18.74 3.42
N PRO A 58 -1.52 -18.50 3.20
CA PRO A 58 -1.03 -18.01 1.91
C PRO A 58 -1.37 -18.94 0.75
N ARG A 59 -1.34 -20.27 0.98
CA ARG A 59 -1.57 -21.28 -0.06
C ARG A 59 -3.02 -21.24 -0.55
N ARG A 60 -3.97 -21.16 0.37
CA ARG A 60 -5.40 -21.02 0.05
C ARG A 60 -5.70 -19.70 -0.65
N TYR A 61 -5.09 -18.60 -0.20
CA TYR A 61 -5.35 -17.25 -0.71
C TYR A 61 -4.32 -16.78 -1.75
N ARG A 62 -3.78 -17.71 -2.56
CA ARG A 62 -2.76 -17.43 -3.57
C ARG A 62 -3.09 -16.29 -4.53
N GLY A 63 -4.37 -16.11 -4.88
CA GLY A 63 -4.82 -15.03 -5.74
C GLY A 63 -4.56 -13.66 -5.12
N ILE A 64 -4.83 -13.52 -3.82
CA ILE A 64 -4.56 -12.28 -3.06
C ILE A 64 -3.06 -11.99 -3.04
N VAL A 65 -2.23 -13.02 -2.86
CA VAL A 65 -0.77 -12.89 -2.85
C VAL A 65 -0.23 -12.39 -4.20
N ILE A 66 -0.70 -12.98 -5.30
CA ILE A 66 -0.28 -12.59 -6.66
C ILE A 66 -0.71 -11.13 -6.94
N VAL A 67 -1.96 -10.78 -6.64
CA VAL A 67 -2.47 -9.42 -6.84
C VAL A 67 -1.69 -8.43 -5.97
N ALA A 68 -1.34 -8.78 -4.73
CA ALA A 68 -0.52 -7.94 -3.86
C ALA A 68 0.86 -7.67 -4.46
N VAL A 69 1.55 -8.70 -4.97
CA VAL A 69 2.88 -8.55 -5.58
C VAL A 69 2.83 -7.64 -6.80
N LEU A 70 1.90 -7.92 -7.73
CA LEU A 70 1.75 -7.18 -8.97
C LEU A 70 1.27 -5.74 -8.72
N GLY A 71 0.27 -5.57 -7.86
CA GLY A 71 -0.27 -4.26 -7.51
C GLY A 71 0.76 -3.37 -6.83
N ARG A 72 1.53 -3.91 -5.88
CA ARG A 72 2.64 -3.18 -5.24
C ARG A 72 3.76 -2.84 -6.22
N PHE A 73 4.09 -3.75 -7.13
CA PHE A 73 5.09 -3.44 -8.17
C PHE A 73 4.59 -2.33 -9.11
N ALA A 74 3.32 -2.36 -9.51
CA ALA A 74 2.71 -1.29 -10.29
C ALA A 74 2.70 0.05 -9.53
N GLY A 75 2.41 0.03 -8.22
CA GLY A 75 2.49 1.20 -7.35
C GLY A 75 3.91 1.79 -7.28
N PHE A 76 4.94 0.94 -7.14
CA PHE A 76 6.35 1.37 -7.23
C PHE A 76 6.65 2.05 -8.57
N VAL A 77 6.25 1.44 -9.69
CA VAL A 77 6.48 2.02 -11.03
C VAL A 77 5.78 3.37 -11.15
N TYR A 78 4.50 3.45 -10.79
CA TYR A 78 3.73 4.69 -10.89
C TYR A 78 4.31 5.80 -10.01
N LEU A 79 4.49 5.56 -8.72
CA LEU A 79 5.01 6.56 -7.78
C LEU A 79 6.46 6.95 -8.11
N GLY A 80 7.26 5.99 -8.61
CA GLY A 80 8.59 6.25 -9.13
C GLY A 80 8.57 7.18 -10.34
N THR A 81 7.63 7.00 -11.28
CA THR A 81 7.47 7.91 -12.42
C THR A 81 7.00 9.31 -12.01
N VAL A 82 6.10 9.42 -11.02
CA VAL A 82 5.65 10.70 -10.47
C VAL A 82 6.80 11.46 -9.83
N TRP A 83 7.64 10.78 -9.05
CA TRP A 83 8.83 11.37 -8.47
C TRP A 83 9.84 11.80 -9.54
N PHE A 84 10.12 10.92 -10.53
CA PHE A 84 11.04 11.23 -11.63
C PHE A 84 10.58 12.45 -12.46
N GLY A 85 9.26 12.67 -12.56
CA GLY A 85 8.67 13.85 -13.18
C GLY A 85 8.75 15.14 -12.35
N GLY A 86 9.44 15.14 -11.21
CA GLY A 86 9.59 16.31 -10.33
C GLY A 86 8.61 16.36 -9.15
N GLY A 87 7.86 15.28 -8.89
CA GLY A 87 6.98 15.17 -7.74
C GLY A 87 7.73 15.13 -6.40
N SER A 88 6.98 15.27 -5.30
CA SER A 88 7.53 15.25 -3.93
C SER A 88 8.40 14.01 -3.65
N ALA A 89 9.46 14.20 -2.86
CA ALA A 89 10.33 13.10 -2.38
C ALA A 89 9.55 12.04 -1.56
N THR A 90 8.40 12.40 -0.99
CA THR A 90 7.48 11.47 -0.33
C THR A 90 7.03 10.36 -1.29
N PHE A 91 6.81 10.67 -2.58
CA PHE A 91 6.43 9.65 -3.56
C PHE A 91 7.53 8.63 -3.80
N LEU A 92 8.81 9.03 -3.76
CA LEU A 92 9.92 8.06 -3.80
C LEU A 92 9.88 7.15 -2.56
N GLY A 93 9.66 7.71 -1.37
CA GLY A 93 9.55 6.91 -0.15
C GLY A 93 8.41 5.89 -0.22
N LEU A 94 7.24 6.30 -0.71
CA LEU A 94 6.09 5.41 -0.91
C LEU A 94 6.36 4.37 -2.01
N ALA A 95 7.03 4.75 -3.10
CA ALA A 95 7.41 3.84 -4.17
C ALA A 95 8.34 2.73 -3.63
N LEU A 96 9.35 3.09 -2.83
CA LEU A 96 10.27 2.13 -2.23
C LEU A 96 9.59 1.22 -1.22
N ALA A 97 8.61 1.74 -0.45
CA ALA A 97 7.79 0.92 0.43
C ALA A 97 6.98 -0.12 -0.37
N ASP A 98 6.40 0.29 -1.49
CA ASP A 98 5.68 -0.60 -2.41
C ASP A 98 6.60 -1.67 -3.01
N LEU A 99 7.80 -1.30 -3.45
CA LEU A 99 8.79 -2.26 -3.94
C LEU A 99 9.19 -3.26 -2.83
N PHE A 100 9.47 -2.76 -1.62
CA PHE A 100 9.79 -3.59 -0.47
C PHE A 100 8.69 -4.63 -0.19
N PHE A 101 7.43 -4.20 -0.14
CA PHE A 101 6.32 -5.12 0.07
C PHE A 101 6.14 -6.08 -1.09
N SER A 102 6.29 -5.64 -2.35
CA SER A 102 6.22 -6.52 -3.52
C SER A 102 7.24 -7.66 -3.41
N ILE A 103 8.50 -7.34 -3.13
CA ILE A 103 9.59 -8.32 -2.94
C ILE A 103 9.29 -9.23 -1.75
N LEU A 104 8.90 -8.66 -0.60
CA LEU A 104 8.60 -9.43 0.61
C LEU A 104 7.49 -10.46 0.36
N HIS A 105 6.42 -10.07 -0.33
CA HIS A 105 5.33 -10.98 -0.68
C HIS A 105 5.78 -12.07 -1.65
N ALA A 106 6.57 -11.73 -2.67
CA ALA A 106 7.09 -12.70 -3.63
C ALA A 106 8.01 -13.74 -2.94
N VAL A 107 8.91 -13.30 -2.07
CA VAL A 107 9.82 -14.19 -1.33
C VAL A 107 9.04 -15.11 -0.37
N LEU A 108 8.11 -14.56 0.41
CA LEU A 108 7.28 -15.36 1.32
C LEU A 108 6.42 -16.38 0.57
N TRP A 109 5.91 -16.00 -0.60
CA TRP A 109 5.15 -16.90 -1.46
C TRP A 109 5.99 -18.05 -2.01
N LEU A 110 7.20 -17.77 -2.50
CA LEU A 110 8.10 -18.78 -3.01
C LEU A 110 8.51 -19.77 -1.91
N ARG A 111 8.79 -19.29 -0.69
CA ARG A 111 9.09 -20.13 0.47
C ARG A 111 7.90 -20.96 0.95
N ALA A 112 6.68 -20.46 0.82
CA ALA A 112 5.48 -21.22 1.16
C ALA A 112 5.15 -22.31 0.12
N ARG A 113 5.75 -22.25 -1.08
CA ARG A 113 5.57 -23.25 -2.14
C ARG A 113 6.57 -24.41 -2.08
N SER A 114 7.78 -24.20 -1.58
CA SER A 114 8.75 -25.26 -1.23
C SER A 114 8.28 -26.06 -0.03
#